data_AF-A0AAV0VN04-F1
#
_entry.id   AF-A0AAV0VN04-F1
#
_cell.length_a   1.000
_cell.length_b   1.000
_cell.length_c   1.000
_cell.angle_alpha   90.00
_cell.angle_beta   90.00
_cell.angle_gamma   90.00
#
_symmetry.space_group_name_H-M   'P 1'
#
loop_
_entity.id
_entity.type
_entity.pdbx_description
1 polymer ?
#
loop_
_entity_poly.entity_id
_entity_poly.type
_entity_poly.pdbx_seq_one_letter_code
_entity_poly.pdbx_strand_id
1 'polypeptide(L)'
;MNKDIEEVLNRYQICLKYRKTNTKEPLESSEVPDKPRQVLGTDLFHSQEKNYVMLVDYFSKFIEFVMIPKLTSLNTINVIKSNFSRHGLNEIIKSDGGTQYTSEEFKIIIKE
;
A
#
# COMPACT_ATOMS: atom_id res chain seq x y z
N MET A 1 14.00 39.57 25.17
CA MET A 1 15.08 38.58 25.41
C MET A 1 14.77 37.22 24.82
N ASN A 2 13.75 36.47 25.29
CA ASN A 2 13.45 35.14 24.69
C ASN A 2 12.97 35.21 23.23
N LYS A 3 12.16 36.22 22.88
CA LYS A 3 11.68 36.42 21.50
C LYS A 3 12.81 36.73 20.50
N ASP A 4 13.79 37.52 20.92
CA ASP A 4 14.93 37.89 20.07
C ASP A 4 15.81 36.68 19.76
N ILE A 5 15.97 35.77 20.73
CA ILE A 5 16.67 34.50 20.55
C ILE A 5 15.90 33.60 19.59
N GLU A 6 14.57 33.50 19.73
CA GLU A 6 13.73 32.75 18.79
C GLU A 6 13.82 33.29 17.35
N GLU A 7 13.81 34.60 17.16
CA GLU A 7 13.96 35.22 15.84
C GLU A 7 15.34 34.97 15.21
N VAL A 8 16.40 34.93 16.01
CA VAL A 8 17.74 34.57 15.50
C VAL A 8 17.78 33.10 15.12
N LEU A 9 17.27 32.20 15.95
CA LEU A 9 17.20 30.77 15.66
C LEU A 9 16.34 30.46 14.43
N ASN A 10 15.28 31.23 14.19
CA ASN A 10 14.41 31.11 13.01
C ASN A 10 15.04 31.67 11.72
N ARG A 11 16.11 32.46 11.81
CA ARG A 11 16.83 33.01 10.64
C ARG A 11 18.01 32.14 10.18
N TYR A 12 18.60 31.36 11.09
CA TYR A 12 19.76 30.52 10.75
C TYR A 12 19.33 29.19 10.11
N GLN A 13 19.71 28.97 8.85
CA GLN A 13 19.35 27.76 8.11
C GLN A 13 19.86 26.47 8.75
N ILE A 14 21.02 26.50 9.41
CA ILE A 14 21.55 25.35 10.15
C ILE A 14 20.60 24.98 11.30
N CYS A 15 20.13 25.97 12.06
CA CYS A 15 19.18 25.76 13.15
C CYS A 15 17.85 25.23 12.62
N LEU A 16 17.33 25.75 11.50
CA LEU A 16 16.11 25.24 10.86
C LEU A 16 16.24 23.80 10.35
N LYS A 17 17.39 23.44 9.75
CA LYS A 17 17.66 22.11 9.20
C LYS A 17 17.68 21.02 10.28
N TYR A 18 18.19 21.32 11.47
CA TYR A 18 18.33 20.36 12.56
C TYR A 18 17.31 20.57 13.69
N ARG A 19 16.40 21.55 13.56
CA ARG A 19 15.29 21.73 14.47
C ARG A 19 14.42 20.47 14.43
N LYS A 20 13.94 20.03 15.59
CA LYS A 20 12.87 19.03 15.66
C LYS A 20 11.59 19.67 15.12
N THR A 21 11.30 19.48 13.84
CA THR A 21 10.12 20.01 13.16
C THR A 21 9.07 18.93 12.88
N ASN A 22 9.09 17.82 13.64
CA ASN A 22 8.13 16.74 13.48
C ASN A 22 6.79 17.07 14.14
N THR A 23 6.07 18.03 13.57
CA THR A 23 4.60 17.94 13.61
C THR A 23 4.27 16.85 12.60
N LYS A 24 3.90 15.66 13.06
CA LYS A 24 3.43 14.62 12.14
C LYS A 24 2.27 15.21 11.35
N GLU A 25 2.35 15.16 10.03
CA GLU A 25 1.22 15.55 9.20
C GLU A 25 -0.02 14.76 9.66
N PRO A 26 -1.21 15.40 9.68
CA PRO A 26 -2.44 14.69 9.99
C PRO A 26 -2.60 13.49 9.06
N LEU A 27 -2.98 12.34 9.61
CA LEU A 27 -3.23 11.17 8.79
C LEU A 27 -4.49 11.41 7.95
N GLU A 28 -4.31 11.52 6.64
CA GLU A 28 -5.43 11.63 5.71
C GLU A 28 -6.04 10.25 5.47
N SER A 29 -7.34 10.14 5.69
CA SER A 29 -8.07 8.91 5.43
C SER A 29 -8.29 8.77 3.93
N SER A 30 -8.05 7.57 3.40
CA SER A 30 -8.41 7.26 2.02
C SER A 30 -9.94 7.32 1.83
N GLU A 31 -10.36 7.77 0.65
CA GLU A 31 -11.76 7.70 0.24
C GLU A 31 -12.27 6.25 0.27
N VAL A 32 -13.48 6.07 0.77
CA VAL A 32 -14.18 4.79 0.75
C VAL A 32 -14.77 4.60 -0.64
N PRO A 33 -14.60 3.43 -1.28
CA PRO A 33 -15.22 3.17 -2.58
C PRO A 33 -16.75 3.24 -2.51
N ASP A 34 -17.42 3.41 -3.65
CA ASP A 34 -18.88 3.54 -3.72
C ASP A 34 -19.60 2.18 -3.70
N LYS A 35 -18.92 1.13 -4.16
CA LYS A 35 -19.49 -0.22 -4.31
C LYS A 35 -18.47 -1.32 -4.01
N PRO A 36 -18.95 -2.54 -3.67
CA PRO A 36 -18.10 -3.72 -3.57
C PRO A 36 -17.28 -3.92 -4.85
N ARG A 37 -16.05 -4.39 -4.70
CA ARG A 37 -15.14 -4.76 -5.80
C ARG A 37 -14.68 -3.59 -6.67
N GLN A 38 -14.85 -2.35 -6.23
CA GLN A 38 -14.27 -1.21 -6.93
C GLN A 38 -12.76 -1.11 -6.67
N VAL A 39 -12.35 -1.28 -5.41
CA VAL A 39 -10.94 -1.19 -5.00
C VAL A 39 -10.55 -2.46 -4.24
N LEU A 40 -9.59 -3.19 -4.81
CA LEU A 40 -8.99 -4.37 -4.19
C LEU A 40 -7.61 -4.01 -3.64
N GLY A 41 -7.46 -4.10 -2.32
CA GLY A 41 -6.15 -4.10 -1.68
C GLY A 41 -5.49 -5.46 -1.77
N THR A 42 -4.17 -5.47 -1.93
CA THR A 42 -3.38 -6.69 -1.85
C THR A 42 -2.09 -6.44 -1.09
N ASP A 43 -1.68 -7.44 -0.30
CA ASP A 43 -0.42 -7.41 0.43
C ASP A 43 0.16 -8.82 0.55
N LEU A 44 1.46 -8.89 0.80
CA LEU A 44 2.21 -10.13 0.99
C LEU A 44 2.64 -10.25 2.44
N PHE A 45 2.44 -11.43 3.02
CA PHE A 45 2.95 -11.70 4.36
C PHE A 45 3.47 -13.13 4.50
N HIS A 46 4.33 -13.31 5.48
CA HIS A 46 4.96 -14.58 5.81
C HIS A 46 4.53 -15.01 7.21
N SER A 47 4.09 -16.25 7.35
CA SER A 47 3.72 -16.83 8.64
C SER A 47 3.88 -18.34 8.64
N GLN A 48 4.43 -18.90 9.71
CA GLN A 48 4.65 -20.34 9.88
C GLN A 48 5.35 -20.98 8.66
N GLU A 49 6.45 -20.38 8.21
CA GLU A 49 7.25 -20.82 7.05
C GLU A 49 6.51 -20.82 5.71
N LYS A 50 5.33 -20.20 5.64
CA LYS A 50 4.50 -20.11 4.44
C LYS A 50 4.34 -18.66 4.01
N ASN A 51 4.30 -18.46 2.69
CA ASN A 51 4.04 -17.17 2.08
C ASN A 51 2.57 -17.07 1.70
N TYR A 52 1.99 -15.90 1.86
CA TYR A 52 0.58 -15.65 1.57
C TYR A 52 0.40 -14.37 0.77
N VAL A 53 -0.63 -14.37 -0.05
CA VAL A 53 -1.22 -13.16 -0.62
C VAL A 53 -2.53 -12.91 0.11
N MET A 54 -2.63 -11.74 0.73
CA MET A 54 -3.88 -11.22 1.26
C MET A 54 -4.52 -10.36 0.18
N LEU A 55 -5.83 -10.52 0.00
CA LEU A 55 -6.68 -9.66 -0.82
C LEU A 55 -7.79 -9.09 0.05
N VAL A 56 -8.07 -7.79 -0.07
CA VAL A 56 -9.10 -7.10 0.72
C VAL A 56 -9.95 -6.25 -0.19
N ASP A 57 -11.26 -6.49 -0.20
CA ASP A 57 -12.21 -5.55 -0.82
C ASP A 57 -12.38 -4.33 0.08
N TYR A 58 -12.05 -3.14 -0.41
CA TYR A 58 -12.04 -1.93 0.42
C TYR A 58 -13.45 -1.46 0.82
N PHE A 59 -14.49 -1.84 0.10
CA PHE A 59 -15.86 -1.51 0.44
C PHE A 59 -16.41 -2.44 1.52
N SER A 60 -16.52 -3.74 1.22
CA SER A 60 -17.14 -4.74 2.12
C SER A 60 -16.22 -5.21 3.25
N LYS A 61 -14.92 -4.90 3.17
CA LYS A 61 -13.86 -5.43 4.05
C LYS A 61 -13.75 -6.96 3.99
N PHE A 62 -14.25 -7.59 2.93
CA PHE A 62 -14.07 -9.02 2.71
C PHE A 62 -12.59 -9.32 2.47
N ILE A 63 -12.05 -10.30 3.20
CA ILE A 63 -10.65 -10.69 3.15
C ILE A 63 -10.53 -12.10 2.57
N GLU A 64 -9.61 -12.28 1.64
CA GLU A 64 -9.19 -13.58 1.14
C GLU A 64 -7.69 -13.80 1.37
N PHE A 65 -7.34 -14.98 1.87
CA PHE A 65 -5.96 -15.40 2.09
C PHE A 65 -5.63 -16.58 1.21
N VAL A 66 -4.56 -16.46 0.42
CA VAL A 66 -4.10 -17.54 -0.44
C VAL A 66 -2.63 -17.82 -0.19
N MET A 67 -2.33 -19.05 0.21
CA MET A 67 -0.96 -19.53 0.39
C MET A 67 -0.30 -19.72 -0.97
N ILE A 68 0.94 -19.24 -1.11
CA ILE A 68 1.74 -19.39 -2.32
C ILE A 68 3.05 -20.13 -2.01
N PRO A 69 3.52 -21.00 -2.91
CA PRO A 69 4.72 -21.80 -2.67
C PRO A 69 6.00 -20.96 -2.70
N LYS A 70 6.01 -19.86 -3.47
CA LYS A 70 7.15 -18.95 -3.62
C LYS A 70 6.67 -17.50 -3.77
N LEU A 71 7.42 -16.56 -3.22
CA LEU A 71 7.12 -15.13 -3.24
C LEU A 71 7.54 -14.47 -4.58
N THR A 72 6.84 -14.81 -5.66
CA THR A 72 7.13 -14.31 -7.02
C THR A 72 5.96 -13.52 -7.59
N SER A 73 6.21 -12.57 -8.49
CA SER A 73 5.16 -11.79 -9.16
C SER A 73 4.13 -12.70 -9.83
N LEU A 74 4.58 -13.75 -10.52
CA LEU A 74 3.68 -14.68 -11.21
C LEU A 74 2.71 -15.38 -10.26
N ASN A 75 3.17 -15.82 -9.09
CA ASN A 75 2.29 -16.45 -8.11
C ASN A 75 1.27 -15.44 -7.55
N THR A 76 1.70 -14.21 -7.27
CA THR A 76 0.80 -13.13 -6.84
C THR A 76 -0.25 -12.80 -7.90
N ILE A 77 0.15 -12.67 -9.17
CA ILE A 77 -0.75 -12.43 -10.31
C ILE A 77 -1.77 -13.57 -10.44
N ASN A 78 -1.33 -14.83 -10.32
CA ASN A 78 -2.23 -15.97 -10.41
C ASN A 78 -3.29 -15.96 -9.30
N VAL A 79 -2.92 -15.56 -8.08
CA VAL A 79 -3.88 -15.38 -6.99
C VAL A 79 -4.90 -14.30 -7.33
N ILE A 80 -4.45 -13.14 -7.82
CA ILE A 80 -5.34 -12.02 -8.19
C ILE A 80 -6.28 -12.42 -9.33
N LYS A 81 -5.77 -13.06 -10.38
CA LYS A 81 -6.59 -13.59 -11.48
C LYS A 81 -7.63 -14.58 -10.99
N SER A 82 -7.23 -15.47 -10.07
CA SER A 82 -8.14 -16.44 -9.47
C SER A 82 -9.28 -15.74 -8.70
N ASN A 83 -8.98 -14.67 -7.95
CA ASN A 83 -9.97 -13.84 -7.28
C ASN A 83 -10.93 -13.17 -8.28
N PHE A 84 -10.40 -12.64 -9.37
CA PHE A 84 -11.22 -12.03 -10.44
C PHE A 84 -12.16 -13.05 -11.09
N SER A 85 -11.69 -14.27 -11.35
CA SER A 85 -12.54 -15.34 -11.88
C SER A 85 -13.67 -15.73 -10.93
N ARG A 86 -13.48 -15.62 -9.61
CA ARG A 86 -14.52 -15.95 -8.61
C ARG A 86 -15.53 -14.83 -8.38
N HIS A 87 -15.09 -13.58 -8.45
CA HIS A 87 -15.84 -12.45 -7.91
C HIS A 87 -16.11 -11.33 -8.91
N GLY A 88 -15.57 -11.44 -10.13
CA GLY A 88 -15.58 -10.37 -11.12
C GLY A 88 -14.33 -9.49 -11.05
N LEU A 89 -14.17 -8.66 -12.06
CA LEU A 89 -13.08 -7.70 -12.18
C LEU A 89 -13.22 -6.57 -11.16
N ASN A 90 -12.09 -6.04 -10.70
CA ASN A 90 -12.04 -4.83 -9.88
C ASN A 90 -11.53 -3.66 -10.72
N GLU A 91 -11.96 -2.45 -10.42
CA GLU A 91 -11.54 -1.25 -11.17
C GLU A 91 -10.12 -0.81 -10.80
N ILE A 92 -9.76 -0.94 -9.52
CA ILE A 92 -8.47 -0.49 -9.00
C ILE A 92 -7.86 -1.58 -8.11
N ILE A 93 -6.58 -1.85 -8.30
CA ILE A 93 -5.78 -2.65 -7.37
C ILE A 93 -4.83 -1.70 -6.62
N LYS A 94 -4.82 -1.81 -5.29
CA LYS A 94 -3.87 -1.11 -4.41
C LYS A 94 -2.94 -2.13 -3.76
N SER A 95 -1.64 -1.96 -3.94
CA SER A 95 -0.60 -2.78 -3.30
C SER A 95 0.42 -1.88 -2.62
N ASP A 96 1.33 -2.50 -1.87
CA ASP A 96 2.58 -1.84 -1.52
C ASP A 96 3.52 -1.74 -2.75
N GLY A 97 4.67 -1.09 -2.55
CA GLY A 97 5.72 -0.97 -3.57
C GLY A 97 6.59 -2.22 -3.73
N GLY A 98 6.14 -3.39 -3.27
CA GLY A 98 6.89 -4.63 -3.29
C GLY A 98 7.33 -5.03 -4.71
N THR A 99 8.44 -5.78 -4.80
CA THR A 99 9.00 -6.17 -6.11
C THR A 99 8.05 -7.06 -6.91
N GLN A 100 7.17 -7.80 -6.23
CA GLN A 100 6.15 -8.65 -6.84
C GLN A 100 5.05 -7.86 -7.54
N TYR A 101 4.83 -6.60 -7.13
CA TYR A 101 3.81 -5.71 -7.68
C TYR A 101 4.39 -4.68 -8.68
N THR A 102 5.69 -4.43 -8.60
CA THR A 102 6.39 -3.44 -9.45
C THR A 102 7.10 -4.06 -10.66
N SER A 103 7.13 -5.40 -10.76
CA SER A 103 7.75 -6.10 -11.89
C SER A 103 7.02 -5.83 -13.21
N GLU A 104 7.74 -5.99 -14.32
CA GLU A 104 7.19 -5.70 -15.66
C GLU A 104 6.05 -6.66 -16.01
N GLU A 105 6.19 -7.93 -15.64
CA GLU A 105 5.17 -8.96 -15.84
C GLU A 105 3.87 -8.61 -15.10
N PHE A 106 3.97 -8.07 -13.88
CA PHE A 106 2.79 -7.62 -13.13
C PHE A 106 2.06 -6.49 -13.86
N LYS A 107 2.81 -5.47 -14.30
CA LYS A 107 2.25 -4.31 -15.01
C LYS A 107 1.59 -4.69 -16.33
N ILE A 108 2.20 -5.61 -17.09
CA ILE A 108 1.65 -6.08 -18.36
C ILE A 108 0.37 -6.86 -18.10
N ILE A 109 0.41 -7.86 -17.21
CA ILE A 109 -0.66 -8.85 -17.08
C ILE A 109 -1.89 -8.31 -16.35
N ILE A 110 -1.73 -7.35 -15.42
CA ILE A 110 -2.83 -6.77 -14.64
C ILE A 110 -3.49 -5.59 -15.37
N LYS A 111 -2.82 -4.99 -16.35
CA LYS A 111 -3.42 -3.94 -17.20
C LYS A 111 -4.27 -4.50 -18.35
N GLU A 112 -4.11 -5.78 -18.69
CA GLU A 112 -4.99 -6.50 -19.63
C GLU A 112 -6.35 -6.81 -19.00
#